data_AF-A0A251W9T5-F1
#
_entry.id   AF-A0A251W9T5-F1
#
_cell.length_a   1.000
_cell.length_b   1.000
_cell.length_c   1.000
_cell.angle_alpha   90.00
_cell.angle_beta   90.00
_cell.angle_gamma   90.00
#
_symmetry.space_group_name_H-M   'P 1'
#
loop_
_entity.id
_entity.type
_entity.pdbx_description
1 polymer ?
#
loop_
_entity_poly.entity_id
_entity_poly.type
_entity_poly.pdbx_seq_one_letter_code
_entity_poly.pdbx_strand_id
1 'polypeptide(L)'
;MLTSIVTSFSHLTHHSVLIANSGIPLFSQSVFYQIFLLIPIIAIEASVHHQKLSISIRRSAWLAIYTNIVSTLLGGILVIIPFGAFLGQSILGSSVPVQPGAFPLLPLEIMVTLIPMYVFSAVVEGCVGSLSLKKIDRLDRKMIRRSFWLANAFTYGMLEVLAIVQLVKGYLEGRG
;
A
#
# COMPACT_ATOMS: atom_id res chain seq x y z
N MET A 1 19.01 42.19 7.45
CA MET A 1 17.73 41.97 6.73
C MET A 1 17.70 40.70 5.86
N LEU A 2 18.85 40.08 5.55
CA LEU A 2 18.92 38.78 4.83
C LEU A 2 18.81 37.53 5.72
N THR A 3 19.06 37.65 7.03
CA THR A 3 19.04 36.52 7.98
C THR A 3 17.63 36.08 8.41
N SER A 4 16.61 36.90 8.19
CA SER A 4 15.20 36.58 8.50
C SER A 4 14.49 35.80 7.37
N ILE A 5 14.99 35.92 6.13
CA ILE A 5 14.42 35.23 4.96
C ILE A 5 14.87 33.76 4.91
N VAL A 6 16.10 33.46 5.36
CA VAL A 6 16.64 32.10 5.37
C VAL A 6 16.02 31.22 6.47
N THR A 7 15.66 31.81 7.61
CA THR A 7 14.99 31.11 8.71
C THR A 7 13.50 30.84 8.43
N SER A 8 12.84 31.72 7.68
CA SER A 8 11.45 31.49 7.25
C SER A 8 11.36 30.46 6.10
N PHE A 9 12.36 30.38 5.21
CA PHE A 9 12.41 29.33 4.18
C PHE A 9 12.70 27.94 4.75
N SER A 10 13.53 27.84 5.80
CA SER A 10 13.79 26.57 6.50
C SER A 10 12.61 26.11 7.35
N HIS A 11 11.83 27.04 7.93
CA HIS A 11 10.63 26.68 8.68
C HIS A 11 9.46 26.26 7.76
N LEU A 12 9.39 26.80 6.54
CA LEU A 12 8.41 26.40 5.53
C LEU A 12 8.73 25.07 4.86
N THR A 13 10.01 24.70 4.69
CA THR A 13 10.38 23.36 4.19
C THR A 13 10.13 22.26 5.21
N HIS A 14 10.26 22.54 6.52
CA HIS A 14 9.91 21.56 7.55
C HIS A 14 8.39 21.28 7.62
N HIS A 15 7.53 22.30 7.50
CA HIS A 15 6.08 22.09 7.50
C HIS A 15 5.51 21.58 6.18
N SER A 16 6.08 21.95 5.03
CA SER A 16 5.64 21.40 3.74
C SER A 16 6.12 19.96 3.52
N VAL A 17 7.25 19.55 4.10
CA VAL A 17 7.63 18.13 4.20
C VAL A 17 6.71 17.39 5.19
N LEU A 18 6.30 18.01 6.29
CA LEU A 18 5.33 17.41 7.22
C LEU A 18 3.90 17.27 6.65
N ILE A 19 3.46 18.20 5.79
CA ILE A 19 2.13 18.15 5.16
C ILE A 19 2.15 17.28 3.89
N ALA A 20 3.26 17.17 3.17
CA ALA A 20 3.43 16.23 2.06
C ALA A 20 3.57 14.76 2.50
N ASN A 21 3.79 14.50 3.79
CA ASN A 21 3.85 13.16 4.40
C ASN A 21 2.49 12.62 4.89
N SER A 22 1.38 13.28 4.53
CA SER A 22 0.05 13.04 5.14
C SER A 22 -0.87 12.07 4.39
N GLY A 23 -0.39 11.36 3.37
CA GLY A 23 -1.15 10.32 2.68
C GLY A 23 -0.35 9.04 2.57
N ILE A 24 -0.89 7.96 3.14
CA ILE A 24 -0.44 6.56 3.10
C ILE A 24 0.16 6.04 4.44
N PRO A 25 -0.69 5.61 5.40
CA PRO A 25 -0.31 4.69 6.46
C PRO A 25 -0.01 3.35 5.79
N LEU A 26 1.30 3.12 5.66
CA LEU A 26 2.05 1.86 5.56
C LEU A 26 3.55 2.16 5.38
N PHE A 27 3.93 3.42 5.12
CA PHE A 27 5.28 3.74 4.65
C PHE A 27 5.87 5.07 5.15
N SER A 28 5.75 5.37 6.44
CA SER A 28 6.38 6.55 7.04
C SER A 28 7.92 6.48 7.07
N GLN A 29 8.55 5.37 6.64
CA GLN A 29 10.00 5.19 6.76
C GLN A 29 10.80 5.75 5.58
N SER A 30 10.25 5.83 4.36
CA SER A 30 10.83 6.50 3.18
C SER A 30 10.10 6.06 1.89
N VAL A 31 9.84 7.00 0.96
CA VAL A 31 9.38 6.69 -0.41
C VAL A 31 10.28 5.65 -1.09
N PHE A 32 11.59 5.70 -0.80
CA PHE A 32 12.55 4.75 -1.34
C PHE A 32 12.25 3.30 -0.92
N TYR A 33 11.85 3.08 0.34
CA TYR A 33 11.53 1.74 0.82
C TYR A 33 10.30 1.16 0.09
N GLN A 34 9.32 1.99 -0.24
CA GLN A 34 8.13 1.59 -1.01
C GLN A 34 8.52 1.14 -2.43
N ILE A 35 9.39 1.92 -3.08
CA ILE A 35 9.89 1.60 -4.43
C ILE A 35 10.63 0.26 -4.41
N PHE A 36 11.44 0.01 -3.39
CA PHE A 36 12.14 -1.27 -3.25
C PHE A 36 11.18 -2.43 -3.01
N LEU A 37 10.12 -2.25 -2.20
CA LEU A 37 9.11 -3.28 -1.97
C LEU A 37 8.24 -3.55 -3.19
N LEU A 38 8.11 -2.61 -4.11
CA LEU A 38 7.36 -2.81 -5.35
C LEU A 38 7.99 -3.90 -6.23
N ILE A 39 9.32 -4.06 -6.19
CA ILE A 39 10.05 -5.07 -6.99
C ILE A 39 9.58 -6.49 -6.65
N PRO A 40 9.66 -6.98 -5.38
CA PRO A 40 9.19 -8.32 -5.04
C PRO A 40 7.67 -8.46 -5.21
N ILE A 41 6.88 -7.40 -4.98
CA ILE A 41 5.42 -7.40 -5.22
C ILE A 41 5.13 -7.72 -6.70
N ILE A 42 5.70 -6.93 -7.63
CA ILE A 42 5.51 -7.14 -9.07
C ILE A 42 5.99 -8.53 -9.47
N ALA A 43 7.11 -9.01 -8.94
CA ALA A 43 7.65 -10.33 -9.27
C ALA A 43 6.69 -11.47 -8.86
N ILE A 44 6.14 -11.41 -7.64
CA ILE A 44 5.17 -12.38 -7.13
C ILE A 44 3.90 -12.36 -7.98
N GLU A 45 3.31 -11.19 -8.19
CA GLU A 45 2.06 -11.08 -8.95
C GLU A 45 2.23 -11.50 -10.40
N ALA A 46 3.31 -11.07 -11.05
CA ALA A 46 3.61 -11.46 -12.42
C ALA A 46 3.75 -12.98 -12.56
N SER A 47 4.39 -13.63 -11.58
CA SER A 47 4.51 -15.10 -11.54
C SER A 47 3.14 -15.76 -11.38
N VAL A 48 2.31 -15.27 -10.46
CA VAL A 48 0.95 -15.80 -10.23
C VAL A 48 0.07 -15.62 -11.48
N HIS A 49 0.08 -14.43 -12.09
CA HIS A 49 -0.68 -14.15 -13.31
C HIS A 49 -0.20 -15.00 -14.49
N HIS A 50 1.12 -15.17 -14.65
CA HIS A 50 1.68 -16.03 -15.68
C HIS A 50 1.16 -17.46 -15.55
N GLN A 51 1.21 -18.03 -14.33
CA GLN A 51 0.76 -19.39 -14.06
C GLN A 51 -0.76 -19.57 -14.19
N LYS A 52 -1.56 -18.61 -13.71
CA LYS A 52 -3.03 -18.73 -13.68
C LYS A 52 -3.72 -18.32 -14.96
N LEU A 53 -3.16 -17.38 -15.71
CA LEU A 53 -3.76 -16.85 -16.94
C LEU A 53 -3.07 -17.37 -18.21
N SER A 54 -1.95 -18.10 -18.08
CA SER A 54 -1.18 -18.63 -19.23
C SER A 54 -0.79 -17.55 -20.25
N ILE A 55 -0.60 -16.30 -19.79
CA ILE A 55 -0.11 -15.18 -20.59
C ILE A 55 1.42 -15.07 -20.45
N SER A 56 2.10 -14.38 -21.36
CA SER A 56 3.56 -14.22 -21.27
C SER A 56 3.98 -13.49 -19.99
N ILE A 57 5.14 -13.85 -19.44
CA ILE A 57 5.66 -13.22 -18.21
C ILE A 57 5.83 -11.71 -18.36
N ARG A 58 6.24 -11.23 -19.54
CA ARG A 58 6.34 -9.79 -19.85
C ARG A 58 5.00 -9.09 -19.72
N ARG A 59 3.93 -9.71 -20.23
CA ARG A 59 2.57 -9.16 -20.13
C ARG A 59 2.06 -9.20 -18.70
N SER A 60 2.39 -10.25 -17.96
CA SER A 60 2.06 -10.39 -16.54
C SER A 60 2.74 -9.32 -15.68
N ALA A 61 4.01 -9.02 -15.96
CA ALA A 61 4.74 -7.94 -15.29
C ALA A 61 4.13 -6.57 -15.58
N TRP A 62 3.82 -6.28 -16.85
CA TRP A 62 3.12 -5.04 -17.20
C TRP A 62 1.75 -4.92 -16.55
N LEU A 63 1.01 -6.03 -16.48
CA LEU A 63 -0.28 -6.08 -15.80
C LEU A 63 -0.10 -5.74 -14.32
N ALA A 64 0.80 -6.43 -13.62
CA ALA A 64 1.09 -6.22 -12.20
C ALA A 64 1.52 -4.78 -11.90
N ILE A 65 2.45 -4.22 -12.69
CA ILE A 65 2.88 -2.81 -12.57
C ILE A 65 1.67 -1.87 -12.68
N TYR A 66 0.88 -2.03 -13.74
CA TYR A 66 -0.23 -1.14 -14.02
C TYR A 66 -1.31 -1.23 -12.94
N THR A 67 -1.68 -2.45 -12.53
CA THR A 67 -2.72 -2.66 -11.52
C THR A 67 -2.27 -2.16 -10.14
N ASN A 68 -1.00 -2.38 -9.75
CA ASN A 68 -0.46 -1.84 -8.49
C ASN A 68 -0.42 -0.31 -8.44
N ILE A 69 -0.04 0.35 -9.55
CA ILE A 69 -0.04 1.82 -9.60
C ILE A 69 -1.47 2.33 -9.39
N VAL A 70 -2.44 1.74 -10.08
CA VAL A 70 -3.85 2.15 -9.99
C VAL A 70 -4.43 1.87 -8.60
N SER A 71 -4.19 0.68 -8.04
CA SER A 71 -4.69 0.30 -6.71
C SER A 71 -4.03 1.12 -5.60
N THR A 72 -2.75 1.48 -5.73
CA THR A 72 -2.05 2.35 -4.77
C THR A 72 -2.63 3.76 -4.78
N LEU A 73 -2.81 4.36 -5.96
CA LEU A 73 -3.39 5.71 -6.09
C LEU A 73 -4.83 5.76 -5.54
N LEU A 74 -5.65 4.77 -5.88
CA LEU A 74 -7.04 4.71 -5.41
C LEU A 74 -7.12 4.36 -3.92
N GLY A 75 -6.29 3.43 -3.43
CA GLY A 75 -6.27 3.02 -2.02
C GLY A 75 -5.80 4.13 -1.10
N GLY A 76 -4.79 4.89 -1.52
CA GLY A 76 -4.29 6.06 -0.81
C GLY A 76 -5.36 7.12 -0.56
N ILE A 77 -6.25 7.35 -1.52
CA ILE A 77 -7.30 8.37 -1.42
C ILE A 77 -8.55 7.81 -0.74
N LEU A 78 -8.98 6.61 -1.13
CA LEU A 78 -10.32 6.09 -0.81
C LEU A 78 -10.38 5.18 0.42
N VAL A 79 -9.27 4.54 0.80
CA VAL A 79 -9.24 3.63 1.95
C VAL A 79 -8.52 4.27 3.11
N ILE A 80 -7.35 4.81 2.84
CA ILE A 80 -6.45 5.32 3.86
C ILE A 80 -7.02 6.54 4.60
N ILE A 81 -7.52 7.53 3.87
CA ILE A 81 -8.03 8.77 4.49
C ILE A 81 -9.28 8.46 5.34
N PRO A 82 -10.30 7.74 4.83
CA PRO A 82 -11.51 7.48 5.61
C PRO A 82 -11.29 6.46 6.72
N PHE A 83 -10.48 5.42 6.50
CA PHE A 83 -10.24 4.39 7.51
C PHE A 83 -9.34 4.91 8.64
N GLY A 84 -8.34 5.73 8.33
CA GLY A 84 -7.53 6.41 9.34
C GLY A 84 -8.36 7.37 10.19
N ALA A 85 -9.28 8.13 9.57
CA ALA A 85 -10.23 8.97 10.30
C ALA A 85 -11.19 8.13 11.18
N PHE A 86 -11.69 7.00 10.67
CA PHE A 86 -12.55 6.09 11.41
C PHE A 86 -11.85 5.47 12.63
N LEU A 87 -10.63 4.98 12.47
CA LEU A 87 -9.81 4.45 13.57
C LEU A 87 -9.51 5.53 14.61
N GLY A 88 -9.15 6.74 14.16
CA GLY A 88 -8.93 7.89 15.05
C GLY A 88 -10.16 8.21 15.91
N GLN A 89 -11.33 8.23 15.28
CA GLN A 89 -12.58 8.48 15.97
C GLN A 89 -12.93 7.34 16.95
N SER A 90 -12.74 6.09 16.53
CA SER A 90 -13.17 4.91 17.30
C SER A 90 -12.27 4.63 18.50
N ILE A 91 -10.96 4.89 18.37
CA ILE A 91 -9.96 4.57 19.41
C ILE A 91 -9.65 5.79 20.27
N LEU A 92 -9.49 6.98 19.67
CA LEU A 92 -9.03 8.18 20.37
C LEU A 92 -10.16 9.20 20.62
N GLY A 93 -11.39 8.93 20.17
CA GLY A 93 -12.50 9.87 20.27
C GLY A 93 -12.27 11.18 19.49
N SER A 94 -11.30 11.18 18.57
CA SER A 94 -10.85 12.36 17.84
C SER A 94 -11.32 12.30 16.39
N SER A 95 -11.95 13.38 15.92
CA SER A 95 -12.31 13.56 14.52
C SER A 95 -11.14 14.01 13.65
N VAL A 96 -10.00 14.32 14.27
CA VAL A 96 -8.76 14.63 13.56
C VAL A 96 -8.14 13.30 13.12
N PRO A 97 -7.88 13.11 11.82
CA PRO A 97 -7.23 11.91 11.32
C PRO A 97 -5.89 11.76 12.05
N VAL A 98 -5.70 10.61 12.68
CA VAL A 98 -4.45 10.34 13.40
C VAL A 98 -3.33 10.37 12.39
N GLN A 99 -2.33 11.21 12.64
CA GLN A 99 -1.19 11.28 11.75
C GLN A 99 -0.51 9.90 11.71
N PRO A 100 -0.25 9.34 10.50
CA PRO A 100 0.53 8.12 10.36
C PRO A 100 1.86 8.28 11.09
N GLY A 101 2.12 7.44 12.10
CA GLY A 101 3.32 7.55 12.94
C GLY A 101 3.09 8.02 14.38
N ALA A 102 1.89 8.48 14.74
CA ALA A 102 1.55 8.85 16.12
C ALA A 102 1.20 7.64 17.01
N PHE A 103 1.06 6.45 16.43
CA PHE A 103 0.74 5.23 17.17
C PHE A 103 1.99 4.52 17.68
N PRO A 104 2.10 4.21 18.99
CA PRO A 104 3.17 3.37 19.52
C PRO A 104 3.09 1.91 19.03
N LEU A 105 1.97 1.52 18.39
CA LEU A 105 1.70 0.18 17.85
C LEU A 105 1.66 0.18 16.31
N LEU A 106 2.51 0.98 15.66
CA LEU A 106 2.63 1.06 14.20
C LEU A 106 2.58 -0.29 13.46
N PRO A 107 3.27 -1.36 13.89
CA PRO A 107 3.19 -2.65 13.20
C PRO A 107 1.80 -3.30 13.33
N LEU A 108 1.11 -3.12 14.46
CA LEU A 108 -0.24 -3.65 14.66
C LEU A 108 -1.27 -2.90 13.81
N GLU A 109 -1.14 -1.57 13.72
CA GLU A 109 -1.98 -0.75 12.83
C GLU A 109 -1.80 -1.18 11.36
N ILE A 110 -0.56 -1.45 10.95
CA ILE A 110 -0.23 -2.03 9.64
C ILE A 110 -0.96 -3.36 9.43
N MET A 111 -0.86 -4.31 10.36
CA MET A 111 -1.53 -5.62 10.24
C MET A 111 -3.05 -5.47 10.08
N VAL A 112 -3.68 -4.60 10.88
CA VAL A 112 -5.14 -4.37 10.82
C VAL A 112 -5.54 -3.67 9.52
N THR A 113 -4.76 -2.71 9.04
CA THR A 113 -5.02 -1.97 7.79
C THR A 113 -4.76 -2.79 6.53
N LEU A 114 -3.87 -3.78 6.58
CA LEU A 114 -3.59 -4.68 5.46
C LEU A 114 -4.81 -5.50 5.03
N ILE A 115 -5.72 -5.85 5.95
CA ILE A 115 -6.93 -6.62 5.64
C ILE A 115 -7.91 -5.84 4.72
N PRO A 116 -8.40 -4.64 5.08
CA PRO A 116 -9.26 -3.87 4.19
C PRO A 116 -8.53 -3.45 2.91
N MET A 117 -7.23 -3.17 2.99
CA MET A 117 -6.41 -2.87 1.82
C MET A 117 -6.32 -4.05 0.85
N TYR A 118 -6.13 -5.27 1.34
CA TYR A 118 -6.13 -6.49 0.55
C TYR A 118 -7.43 -6.65 -0.26
N VAL A 119 -8.58 -6.52 0.42
CA VAL A 119 -9.89 -6.66 -0.23
C VAL A 119 -10.08 -5.57 -1.29
N PHE A 120 -9.76 -4.32 -0.94
CA PHE A 120 -9.88 -3.20 -1.87
C PHE A 120 -8.99 -3.38 -3.10
N SER A 121 -7.72 -3.72 -2.88
CA SER A 121 -6.73 -3.94 -3.93
C SER A 121 -7.16 -5.08 -4.86
N ALA A 122 -7.54 -6.24 -4.32
CA ALA A 122 -8.00 -7.38 -5.11
C ALA A 122 -9.25 -7.05 -5.97
N VAL A 123 -10.16 -6.21 -5.47
CA VAL A 123 -11.34 -5.75 -6.22
C VAL A 123 -10.96 -4.77 -7.32
N VAL A 124 -10.20 -3.72 -6.99
CA VAL A 124 -9.79 -2.68 -7.94
C VAL A 124 -8.95 -3.29 -9.06
N GLU A 125 -7.92 -4.06 -8.71
CA GLU A 125 -7.03 -4.70 -9.67
C GLU A 125 -7.77 -5.75 -10.49
N GLY A 126 -8.68 -6.51 -9.88
CA GLY A 126 -9.55 -7.44 -10.59
C GLY A 126 -10.40 -6.75 -11.65
N CYS A 127 -10.97 -5.58 -11.32
CA CYS A 127 -11.74 -4.76 -12.26
C CYS A 127 -10.86 -4.21 -13.39
N VAL A 128 -9.76 -3.54 -13.04
CA VAL A 128 -8.83 -2.92 -13.98
C VAL A 128 -8.20 -3.97 -14.91
N GLY A 129 -7.72 -5.08 -14.34
CA GLY A 129 -7.15 -6.20 -15.09
C GLY A 129 -8.16 -6.88 -16.01
N SER A 130 -9.42 -7.02 -15.58
CA SER A 130 -10.49 -7.55 -16.45
C SER A 130 -10.75 -6.67 -17.66
N LEU A 131 -10.65 -5.34 -17.52
CA LEU A 131 -10.75 -4.41 -18.65
C LEU A 131 -9.55 -4.53 -19.58
N SER A 132 -8.33 -4.57 -19.03
CA SER A 132 -7.09 -4.68 -19.80
C SER A 132 -6.98 -6.00 -20.57
N LEU A 133 -7.48 -7.10 -19.99
CA LEU A 133 -7.41 -8.44 -20.58
C LEU A 133 -8.64 -8.80 -21.41
N LYS A 134 -9.66 -7.92 -21.50
CA LYS A 134 -10.88 -8.15 -22.30
C LYS A 134 -10.60 -8.45 -23.78
N LYS A 135 -9.46 -7.99 -24.30
CA LYS A 135 -9.02 -8.22 -25.68
C LYS A 135 -8.48 -9.64 -25.96
N ILE A 136 -8.44 -10.50 -24.95
CA ILE A 136 -7.93 -11.86 -25.06
C ILE A 136 -9.12 -12.83 -24.97
N ASP A 137 -9.62 -13.28 -26.12
CA ASP A 137 -10.88 -14.05 -26.25
C ASP A 137 -10.93 -15.36 -25.43
N ARG A 138 -9.78 -15.86 -24.99
CA ARG A 138 -9.62 -17.13 -24.25
C ARG A 138 -9.68 -16.99 -22.72
N LEU A 139 -9.77 -15.78 -22.16
CA LEU A 139 -9.74 -15.58 -20.71
C LEU A 139 -11.14 -15.34 -20.13
N ASP A 140 -11.58 -16.25 -19.27
CA ASP A 140 -12.79 -16.07 -18.48
C ASP A 140 -12.56 -15.02 -17.36
N ARG A 141 -13.53 -14.12 -17.16
CA ARG A 141 -13.54 -13.14 -16.05
C ARG A 141 -13.36 -13.81 -14.70
N LYS A 142 -13.90 -15.01 -14.51
CA LYS A 142 -13.74 -15.75 -13.24
C LYS A 142 -12.29 -16.15 -12.99
N MET A 143 -11.55 -16.54 -14.03
CA MET A 143 -10.13 -16.86 -13.94
C MET A 143 -9.29 -15.61 -13.68
N ILE A 144 -9.57 -14.51 -14.38
CA ILE A 144 -8.92 -13.21 -14.16
C ILE A 144 -9.08 -12.79 -12.70
N ARG A 145 -10.31 -12.74 -12.21
CA ARG A 145 -10.60 -12.36 -10.82
C ARG A 145 -9.87 -13.27 -9.84
N ARG A 146 -9.97 -14.60 -9.98
CA ARG A 146 -9.24 -15.55 -9.11
C ARG A 146 -7.74 -15.32 -9.11
N SER A 147 -7.15 -14.97 -10.24
CA SER A 147 -5.73 -14.67 -10.32
C SER A 147 -5.36 -13.44 -9.49
N PHE A 148 -6.17 -12.38 -9.51
CA PHE A 148 -5.92 -11.18 -8.71
C PHE A 148 -6.08 -11.43 -7.21
N TRP A 149 -7.12 -12.15 -6.80
CA TRP A 149 -7.30 -12.54 -5.39
C TRP A 149 -6.13 -13.34 -4.86
N LEU A 150 -5.61 -14.28 -5.68
CA LEU A 150 -4.48 -15.10 -5.29
C LEU A 150 -3.17 -14.30 -5.26
N ALA A 151 -2.94 -13.46 -6.26
CA ALA A 151 -1.75 -12.60 -6.34
C ALA A 151 -1.69 -11.64 -5.13
N ASN A 152 -2.80 -10.97 -4.83
CA ASN A 152 -2.94 -10.10 -3.67
C ASN A 152 -2.77 -10.88 -2.35
N ALA A 153 -3.25 -12.14 -2.26
CA ALA A 153 -3.10 -12.91 -1.04
C ALA A 153 -1.62 -13.20 -0.74
N PHE A 154 -0.82 -13.48 -1.76
CA PHE A 154 0.63 -13.67 -1.59
C PHE A 154 1.36 -12.36 -1.23
N THR A 155 1.02 -11.25 -1.89
CA THR A 155 1.71 -9.97 -1.63
C THR A 155 1.35 -9.40 -0.27
N TYR A 156 0.07 -9.38 0.10
CA TYR A 156 -0.35 -8.95 1.44
C TYR A 156 0.11 -9.92 2.52
N GLY A 157 0.15 -11.23 2.25
CA GLY A 157 0.76 -12.20 3.16
C GLY A 157 2.25 -11.95 3.40
N MET A 158 3.01 -11.58 2.36
CA MET A 158 4.40 -11.18 2.50
C MET A 158 4.54 -9.90 3.35
N LEU A 159 3.69 -8.89 3.11
CA LEU A 159 3.69 -7.64 3.89
C LEU A 159 3.32 -7.88 5.36
N GLU A 160 2.37 -8.78 5.63
CA GLU A 160 1.99 -9.18 6.99
C GLU A 160 3.16 -9.83 7.74
N VAL A 161 3.89 -10.74 7.08
CA VAL A 161 5.10 -11.34 7.65
C VAL A 161 6.15 -10.28 7.98
N LEU A 162 6.35 -9.29 7.11
CA LEU A 162 7.26 -8.19 7.37
C LEU A 162 6.83 -7.36 8.60
N ALA A 163 5.53 -7.07 8.74
CA ALA A 163 4.98 -6.36 9.88
C ALA A 163 5.18 -7.13 11.19
N ILE A 164 4.93 -8.45 11.19
CA ILE A 164 5.17 -9.33 12.33
C ILE A 164 6.66 -9.35 12.72
N VAL A 165 7.56 -9.47 11.74
CA VAL A 165 9.01 -9.46 12.00
C VAL A 165 9.44 -8.13 12.62
N GLN A 166 8.91 -7.01 12.14
CA GLN A 166 9.19 -5.69 12.72
C GLN A 166 8.66 -5.57 14.15
N LEU A 167 7.46 -6.09 14.42
CA LEU A 167 6.87 -6.11 15.75
C LEU A 167 7.73 -6.91 16.74
N VAL A 168 8.09 -8.15 16.37
CA VAL A 168 8.92 -9.03 17.19
C VAL A 168 10.29 -8.40 17.45
N LYS A 169 10.92 -7.84 16.41
CA LYS A 169 12.21 -7.15 16.55
C LYS A 169 12.11 -5.94 17.48
N GLY A 170 11.06 -5.13 17.33
CA GLY A 170 10.81 -3.97 18.20
C GLY A 170 10.68 -4.38 19.67
N TYR A 171 9.98 -5.47 19.95
CA TYR A 171 9.84 -6.02 21.30
C TYR A 171 11.17 -6.51 21.87
N LEU A 172 11.96 -7.27 21.09
CA LEU A 172 13.27 -7.77 21.50
C LEU A 172 14.29 -6.65 21.78
N GLU A 173 14.23 -5.55 21.03
CA GLU A 173 15.09 -4.38 21.22
C GLU A 173 14.63 -3.45 22.37
N GLY A 174 13.55 -3.79 23.08
CA GLY A 174 13.01 -2.96 24.17
C GLY A 174 12.36 -1.67 23.69
N ARG A 175 11.87 -1.64 22.44
CA ARG A 175 11.17 -0.50 21.81
C ARG A 175 9.65 -0.69 21.70
N GLY A 176 9.12 -1.80 22.23
CA GLY A 176 7.71 -2.20 22.16
C GLY A 176 6.89 -1.80 23.37
#